data_AF-A0A7C8AM17-F1
#
_entry.id   AF-A0A7C8AM17-F1
#
_cell.length_a   1.000
_cell.length_b   1.000
_cell.length_c   1.000
_cell.angle_alpha   90.00
_cell.angle_beta   90.00
_cell.angle_gamma   90.00
#
_symmetry.space_group_name_H-M   'P 1'
#
loop_
_entity.id
_entity.type
_entity.pdbx_description
1 polymer ?
#
loop_
_entity_poly.entity_id
_entity_poly.type
_entity_poly.pdbx_seq_one_letter_code
_entity_poly.pdbx_strand_id
1 'polypeptide(L)'
;TGDEPDDGIPVLLEDWIKKDGLDCLKVKLRGNDPAWDYDRLLKVGNLAIELGSNWLTADFNCTVEDPAYVNEILDRLVVEHPRIYGMILYVEQPFPYELEENQIDAHSVSARKPLFMDESAHDWHLVGLGRDLGWTGVALKTCKTQTGALLTLCWAKAHGMTLMVQDLSNPMLAQIPHCLLAAHAGTIMGVETNGMQFFPAASKPEATVHPGLYRRSDGCVDLSSLRGPGFGYRIEEIDRELPEPEI
;
A
#
# COMPACT_ATOMS: atom_id res chain seq x y z
N THR A 1 -10.80 22.64 -10.88
CA THR A 1 -11.14 24.07 -10.95
C THR A 1 -11.18 24.57 -12.39
N GLY A 2 -10.93 23.71 -13.38
CA GLY A 2 -10.66 24.11 -14.76
C GLY A 2 -9.18 24.46 -15.00
N ASP A 3 -8.37 24.53 -13.94
CA ASP A 3 -6.93 24.81 -13.98
C ASP A 3 -6.08 23.53 -13.90
N GLU A 4 -6.73 22.36 -14.02
CA GLU A 4 -6.03 21.09 -14.09
C GLU A 4 -5.06 21.05 -15.29
N PRO A 5 -3.83 20.48 -15.14
CA PRO A 5 -2.92 20.27 -16.27
C PRO A 5 -3.55 19.42 -17.38
N ASP A 6 -3.36 19.82 -18.64
CA ASP A 6 -3.73 19.02 -19.82
C ASP A 6 -2.52 18.21 -20.32
N ASP A 7 -2.02 17.33 -19.47
CA ASP A 7 -0.86 16.45 -19.76
C ASP A 7 -1.27 14.98 -19.98
N GLY A 8 -2.58 14.70 -20.01
CA GLY A 8 -3.15 13.36 -20.20
C GLY A 8 -3.07 12.44 -18.97
N ILE A 9 -2.64 12.97 -17.81
CA ILE A 9 -2.62 12.24 -16.54
C ILE A 9 -3.94 12.49 -15.78
N PRO A 10 -4.62 11.44 -15.28
CA PRO A 10 -5.85 11.64 -14.51
C PRO A 10 -5.65 12.48 -13.25
N VAL A 11 -6.60 13.37 -12.98
CA VAL A 11 -6.62 14.18 -11.75
C VAL A 11 -7.58 13.60 -10.73
N LEU A 12 -8.72 13.09 -11.17
CA LEU A 12 -9.75 12.53 -10.31
C LEU A 12 -9.54 11.03 -10.09
N LEU A 13 -9.95 10.54 -8.92
CA LEU A 13 -9.92 9.11 -8.60
C LEU A 13 -10.74 8.27 -9.59
N GLU A 14 -11.90 8.77 -10.01
CA GLU A 14 -12.76 8.11 -11.01
C GLU A 14 -12.02 7.89 -12.33
N ASP A 15 -11.27 8.89 -12.79
CA ASP A 15 -10.52 8.81 -14.04
C ASP A 15 -9.37 7.80 -13.92
N TRP A 16 -8.71 7.72 -12.76
CA TRP A 16 -7.71 6.69 -12.48
C TRP A 16 -8.33 5.29 -12.47
N ILE A 17 -9.47 5.09 -11.82
CA ILE A 17 -10.16 3.79 -11.79
C ILE A 17 -10.49 3.33 -13.21
N LYS A 18 -11.04 4.23 -14.04
CA LYS A 18 -11.42 3.93 -15.43
C LYS A 18 -10.20 3.69 -16.34
N LYS A 19 -9.16 4.52 -16.22
CA LYS A 19 -7.97 4.46 -17.09
C LYS A 19 -7.11 3.24 -16.81
N ASP A 20 -6.88 2.94 -15.53
CA ASP A 20 -5.92 1.92 -15.10
C ASP A 20 -6.61 0.61 -14.64
N GLY A 21 -7.95 0.60 -14.56
CA GLY A 21 -8.72 -0.56 -14.10
C GLY A 21 -8.52 -0.86 -12.60
N LEU A 22 -8.40 0.18 -11.76
CA LEU A 22 -8.03 0.01 -10.35
C LEU A 22 -9.10 -0.77 -9.58
N ASP A 23 -8.70 -1.90 -9.01
CA ASP A 23 -9.61 -2.80 -8.27
C ASP A 23 -9.44 -2.74 -6.74
N CYS A 24 -8.30 -2.23 -6.27
CA CYS A 24 -7.95 -2.10 -4.86
C CYS A 24 -7.57 -0.65 -4.57
N LEU A 25 -8.24 0.00 -3.62
CA LEU A 25 -8.04 1.42 -3.32
C LEU A 25 -7.63 1.62 -1.85
N LYS A 26 -6.51 2.30 -1.61
CA LYS A 26 -6.13 2.73 -0.27
C LYS A 26 -6.74 4.08 0.07
N VAL A 27 -7.50 4.14 1.16
CA VAL A 27 -8.09 5.36 1.70
C VAL A 27 -7.20 5.90 2.81
N LYS A 28 -6.50 7.01 2.52
CA LYS A 28 -5.75 7.76 3.53
C LYS A 28 -6.71 8.56 4.42
N LEU A 29 -6.52 8.44 5.72
CA LEU A 29 -7.34 8.98 6.81
C LEU A 29 -6.48 9.87 7.72
N ARG A 30 -7.12 10.72 8.51
CA ARG A 30 -6.45 11.65 9.42
C ARG A 30 -6.09 11.03 10.76
N GLY A 31 -6.93 10.12 11.26
CA GLY A 31 -6.79 9.47 12.57
C GLY A 31 -7.02 10.38 13.78
N ASN A 32 -7.50 11.61 13.58
CA ASN A 32 -7.80 12.57 14.65
C ASN A 32 -9.11 13.36 14.44
N ASP A 33 -9.91 12.99 13.43
CA ASP A 33 -11.17 13.61 13.07
C ASP A 33 -12.15 12.51 12.61
N PRO A 34 -12.89 11.90 13.55
CA PRO A 34 -13.65 10.68 13.26
C PRO A 34 -14.80 10.93 12.28
N ALA A 35 -15.38 12.14 12.28
CA ALA A 35 -16.40 12.53 11.32
C ALA A 35 -15.82 12.62 9.91
N TRP A 36 -14.67 13.30 9.75
CA TRP A 36 -14.00 13.40 8.46
C TRP A 36 -13.55 12.04 7.93
N ASP A 37 -12.97 11.19 8.79
CA ASP A 37 -12.50 9.86 8.41
C ASP A 37 -13.65 8.95 7.96
N TYR A 38 -14.75 8.97 8.71
CA TYR A 38 -15.96 8.23 8.36
C TYR A 38 -16.54 8.70 7.02
N ASP A 39 -16.71 10.01 6.83
CA ASP A 39 -17.22 10.58 5.58
C ASP A 39 -16.30 10.31 4.40
N ARG A 40 -14.97 10.28 4.63
CA ARG A 40 -13.99 9.94 3.61
C ARG A 40 -14.11 8.49 3.17
N LEU A 41 -14.25 7.55 4.11
CA LEU A 41 -14.49 6.14 3.83
C LEU A 41 -15.79 5.94 3.04
N LEU A 42 -16.88 6.62 3.42
CA LEU A 42 -18.15 6.56 2.69
C LEU A 42 -18.02 7.13 1.28
N LYS A 43 -17.37 8.29 1.12
CA LYS A 43 -17.22 8.92 -0.19
C LYS A 43 -16.42 8.03 -1.15
N VAL A 44 -15.29 7.48 -0.71
CA VAL A 44 -14.47 6.60 -1.54
C VAL A 44 -15.15 5.24 -1.75
N GLY A 45 -15.78 4.68 -0.72
CA GLY A 45 -16.47 3.39 -0.82
C GLY A 45 -17.67 3.43 -1.76
N ASN A 46 -18.48 4.48 -1.74
CA ASN A 46 -19.58 4.64 -2.70
C ASN A 46 -19.08 4.77 -4.14
N LEU A 47 -18.00 5.54 -4.37
CA LEU A 47 -17.38 5.65 -5.69
C LEU A 47 -16.81 4.31 -6.17
N ALA A 48 -16.14 3.57 -5.30
CA ALA A 48 -15.61 2.23 -5.59
C ALA A 48 -16.74 1.27 -5.98
N ILE A 49 -17.86 1.30 -5.25
CA ILE A 49 -19.06 0.51 -5.55
C ILE A 49 -19.63 0.85 -6.92
N GLU A 50 -19.74 2.13 -7.24
CA GLU A 50 -20.28 2.63 -8.51
C GLU A 50 -19.42 2.21 -9.69
N LEU A 51 -18.09 2.28 -9.53
CA LEU A 51 -17.12 1.99 -10.60
C LEU A 51 -16.66 0.52 -10.63
N GLY A 52 -17.11 -0.30 -9.68
CA GLY A 52 -16.86 -1.74 -9.68
C GLY A 52 -15.52 -2.18 -9.07
N SER A 53 -14.84 -1.35 -8.29
CA SER A 53 -13.66 -1.77 -7.53
C SER A 53 -14.05 -2.70 -6.38
N ASN A 54 -13.28 -3.75 -6.14
CA ASN A 54 -13.61 -4.78 -5.16
C ASN A 54 -13.17 -4.46 -3.73
N TRP A 55 -12.00 -3.84 -3.54
CA TRP A 55 -11.38 -3.75 -2.22
C TRP A 55 -10.95 -2.34 -1.82
N LEU A 56 -11.06 -2.08 -0.52
CA LEU A 56 -10.56 -0.88 0.14
C LEU A 56 -9.54 -1.26 1.22
N THR A 57 -8.61 -0.37 1.51
CA THR A 57 -7.80 -0.42 2.74
C THR A 57 -7.93 0.92 3.46
N ALA A 58 -7.92 0.90 4.80
CA ALA A 58 -8.08 2.10 5.62
C ALA A 58 -6.77 2.41 6.34
N ASP A 59 -6.14 3.52 6.01
CA ASP A 59 -4.82 3.90 6.50
C ASP A 59 -4.90 5.20 7.29
N PHE A 60 -4.63 5.11 8.58
CA PHE A 60 -4.91 6.15 9.58
C PHE A 60 -3.68 6.99 9.95
N ASN A 61 -2.58 6.87 9.20
CA ASN A 61 -1.47 7.82 9.26
C ASN A 61 -0.77 7.94 10.65
N CYS A 62 -0.77 6.89 11.47
CA CYS A 62 -0.07 6.83 12.77
C CYS A 62 -0.52 7.81 13.87
N THR A 63 -1.68 8.45 13.77
CA THR A 63 -2.09 9.53 14.71
C THR A 63 -3.08 9.10 15.78
N VAL A 64 -3.64 7.89 15.69
CA VAL A 64 -4.67 7.42 16.62
C VAL A 64 -4.01 6.99 17.93
N GLU A 65 -4.48 7.50 19.05
CA GLU A 65 -3.94 7.15 20.38
C GLU A 65 -4.75 6.07 21.12
N ASP A 66 -6.03 5.88 20.76
CA ASP A 66 -6.96 4.94 21.40
C ASP A 66 -7.62 4.01 20.35
N PRO A 67 -7.52 2.67 20.50
CA PRO A 67 -8.23 1.70 19.66
C PRO A 67 -9.74 1.96 19.50
N ALA A 68 -10.39 2.58 20.50
CA ALA A 68 -11.80 2.95 20.44
C ALA A 68 -12.13 3.79 19.20
N TYR A 69 -11.22 4.69 18.79
CA TYR A 69 -11.38 5.53 17.60
C TYR A 69 -11.65 4.70 16.34
N VAL A 70 -10.81 3.69 16.09
CA VAL A 70 -10.92 2.80 14.92
C VAL A 70 -12.14 1.88 15.08
N ASN A 71 -12.35 1.35 16.28
CA ASN A 71 -13.45 0.45 16.59
C ASN A 71 -14.81 1.09 16.31
N GLU A 72 -15.03 2.32 16.75
CA GLU A 72 -16.30 3.03 16.54
C GLU A 72 -16.59 3.28 15.06
N ILE A 73 -15.57 3.63 14.27
CA ILE A 73 -15.71 3.79 12.81
C ILE A 73 -16.12 2.46 12.16
N LEU A 74 -15.43 1.37 12.50
CA LEU A 74 -15.71 0.04 11.94
C LEU A 74 -17.08 -0.50 12.37
N ASP A 75 -17.45 -0.34 13.65
CA ASP A 75 -18.73 -0.77 14.21
C ASP A 75 -19.89 -0.02 13.59
N ARG A 76 -19.71 1.28 13.35
CA ARG A 76 -20.71 2.09 12.64
C ARG A 76 -20.85 1.66 11.19
N LEU A 77 -19.73 1.43 10.49
CA LEU A 77 -19.75 0.97 9.08
C LEU A 77 -20.43 -0.39 8.92
N VAL A 78 -20.20 -1.37 9.81
CA VAL A 78 -20.83 -2.69 9.67
C VAL A 78 -22.36 -2.62 9.82
N VAL A 79 -22.87 -1.67 10.62
CA VAL A 79 -24.31 -1.46 10.81
C VAL A 79 -24.92 -0.62 9.69
N GLU A 80 -24.34 0.55 9.38
CA GLU A 80 -24.92 1.52 8.46
C GLU A 80 -24.59 1.22 6.99
N HIS A 81 -23.39 0.70 6.71
CA HIS A 81 -22.87 0.48 5.36
C HIS A 81 -22.12 -0.87 5.23
N PRO A 82 -22.80 -2.01 5.47
CA PRO A 82 -22.17 -3.34 5.56
C PRO A 82 -21.38 -3.73 4.31
N ARG A 83 -21.77 -3.24 3.12
CA ARG A 83 -21.02 -3.45 1.88
C ARG A 83 -19.64 -2.77 1.93
N ILE A 84 -19.58 -1.51 2.34
CA ILE A 84 -18.32 -0.76 2.45
C ILE A 84 -17.44 -1.39 3.54
N TYR A 85 -18.03 -1.74 4.69
CA TYR A 85 -17.32 -2.50 5.71
C TYR A 85 -16.75 -3.81 5.14
N GLY A 86 -17.54 -4.57 4.37
CA GLY A 86 -17.10 -5.80 3.72
C GLY A 86 -15.93 -5.61 2.76
N MET A 87 -15.92 -4.49 2.02
CA MET A 87 -14.85 -4.12 1.08
C MET A 87 -13.54 -3.71 1.77
N ILE A 88 -13.57 -3.24 3.03
CA ILE A 88 -12.33 -2.94 3.77
C ILE A 88 -11.60 -4.26 4.05
N LEU A 89 -10.52 -4.50 3.31
CA LEU A 89 -9.71 -5.71 3.39
C LEU A 89 -8.90 -5.74 4.68
N TYR A 90 -8.30 -4.61 5.06
CA TYR A 90 -7.55 -4.45 6.30
C TYR A 90 -7.46 -2.98 6.73
N VAL A 91 -7.10 -2.77 8.00
CA VAL A 91 -6.73 -1.47 8.58
C VAL A 91 -5.20 -1.40 8.65
N GLU A 92 -4.64 -0.27 8.24
CA GLU A 92 -3.20 0.01 8.16
C GLU A 92 -2.81 1.05 9.21
N GLN A 93 -1.77 0.72 9.98
CA GLN A 93 -1.03 1.61 10.88
C GLN A 93 -1.82 2.80 11.47
N PRO A 94 -2.82 2.56 12.34
CA PRO A 94 -3.51 3.65 13.01
C PRO A 94 -2.69 4.30 14.12
N PHE A 95 -1.88 3.50 14.82
CA PHE A 95 -1.20 3.90 16.03
C PHE A 95 0.20 4.49 15.76
N PRO A 96 0.79 5.24 16.72
CA PRO A 96 2.12 5.82 16.59
C PRO A 96 3.19 4.81 16.19
N TYR A 97 4.17 5.32 15.43
CA TYR A 97 5.27 4.54 14.89
C TYR A 97 6.10 3.83 15.97
N GLU A 98 6.44 4.54 17.05
CA GLU A 98 7.33 4.05 18.12
C GLU A 98 6.61 3.01 19.00
N LEU A 99 6.59 1.77 18.53
CA LEU A 99 5.83 0.67 19.14
C LEU A 99 6.31 0.32 20.55
N GLU A 100 7.61 0.42 20.81
CA GLU A 100 8.18 0.12 22.13
C GLU A 100 7.70 1.11 23.19
N GLU A 101 7.50 2.38 22.80
CA GLU A 101 6.98 3.45 23.66
C GLU A 101 5.45 3.39 23.76
N ASN A 102 4.77 2.95 22.70
CA ASN A 102 3.32 2.98 22.55
C ASN A 102 2.74 1.57 22.38
N GLN A 103 2.85 0.75 23.44
CA GLN A 103 2.37 -0.64 23.47
C GLN A 103 0.84 -0.75 23.62
N ILE A 104 0.10 -0.22 22.64
CA ILE A 104 -1.36 -0.22 22.61
C ILE A 104 -1.88 -1.64 22.36
N ASP A 105 -2.86 -2.08 23.17
CA ASP A 105 -3.58 -3.33 22.94
C ASP A 105 -4.54 -3.18 21.74
N ALA A 106 -4.12 -3.71 20.59
CA ALA A 106 -4.82 -3.61 19.33
C ALA A 106 -5.77 -4.80 19.04
N HIS A 107 -5.90 -5.77 19.97
CA HIS A 107 -6.72 -6.97 19.74
C HIS A 107 -8.18 -6.63 19.42
N SER A 108 -8.71 -5.54 20.00
CA SER A 108 -10.07 -5.08 19.73
C SER A 108 -10.27 -4.67 18.27
N VAL A 109 -9.28 -4.05 17.64
CA VAL A 109 -9.33 -3.68 16.22
C VAL A 109 -9.21 -4.94 15.36
N SER A 110 -8.26 -5.81 15.68
CA SER A 110 -8.02 -7.06 14.96
C SER A 110 -9.18 -8.05 15.01
N ALA A 111 -10.01 -7.98 16.06
CA ALA A 111 -11.27 -8.74 16.14
C ALA A 111 -12.31 -8.31 15.09
N ARG A 112 -12.18 -7.10 14.54
CA ARG A 112 -13.08 -6.54 13.53
C ARG A 112 -12.51 -6.72 12.12
N LYS A 113 -11.24 -6.36 11.92
CA LYS A 113 -10.56 -6.42 10.62
C LYS A 113 -9.09 -6.76 10.81
N PRO A 114 -8.44 -7.44 9.84
CA PRO A 114 -7.00 -7.60 9.86
C PRO A 114 -6.31 -6.23 10.05
N LEU A 115 -5.32 -6.19 10.93
CA LEU A 115 -4.57 -4.99 11.28
C LEU A 115 -3.11 -5.14 10.85
N PHE A 116 -2.66 -4.23 10.00
CA PHE A 116 -1.36 -4.28 9.35
C PHE A 116 -0.40 -3.23 9.89
N MET A 117 0.74 -3.71 10.39
CA MET A 117 1.87 -2.85 10.73
C MET A 117 2.52 -2.35 9.45
N ASP A 118 2.76 -1.04 9.34
CA ASP A 118 3.60 -0.46 8.31
C ASP A 118 4.81 0.21 8.94
N GLU A 119 4.72 1.49 9.31
CA GLU A 119 5.87 2.24 9.75
C GLU A 119 6.55 1.52 10.93
N SER A 120 5.80 1.02 11.92
CA SER A 120 6.35 0.29 13.09
C SER A 120 7.10 -1.02 12.76
N ALA A 121 7.03 -1.53 11.52
CA ALA A 121 7.60 -2.81 11.10
C ALA A 121 8.93 -2.68 10.33
N HIS A 122 9.93 -2.02 10.92
CA HIS A 122 11.28 -1.89 10.33
C HIS A 122 12.28 -2.96 10.82
N ASP A 123 11.97 -3.67 11.91
CA ASP A 123 12.72 -4.83 12.44
C ASP A 123 11.73 -5.98 12.70
N TRP A 124 12.11 -7.22 12.39
CA TRP A 124 11.28 -8.39 12.65
C TRP A 124 11.04 -8.62 14.16
N HIS A 125 11.93 -8.15 15.04
CA HIS A 125 11.69 -8.20 16.49
C HIS A 125 10.50 -7.32 16.89
N LEU A 126 10.37 -6.14 16.27
CA LEU A 126 9.23 -5.25 16.49
C LEU A 126 7.93 -5.83 15.92
N VAL A 127 8.02 -6.56 14.80
CA VAL A 127 6.88 -7.33 14.29
C VAL A 127 6.45 -8.42 15.29
N GLY A 128 7.42 -9.02 15.98
CA GLY A 128 7.18 -9.90 17.13
C GLY A 128 6.38 -9.24 18.24
N LEU A 129 6.84 -8.07 18.71
CA LEU A 129 6.14 -7.28 19.72
C LEU A 129 4.73 -6.87 19.24
N GLY A 130 4.60 -6.42 17.99
CA GLY A 130 3.30 -6.04 17.43
C GLY A 130 2.33 -7.21 17.39
N ARG A 131 2.80 -8.41 17.03
CA ARG A 131 1.95 -9.62 17.09
C ARG A 131 1.42 -9.88 18.49
N ASP A 132 2.24 -9.71 19.53
CA ASP A 132 1.81 -9.88 20.93
C ASP A 132 0.82 -8.78 21.38
N LEU A 133 0.85 -7.62 20.73
CA LEU A 133 -0.10 -6.52 20.93
C LEU A 133 -1.37 -6.62 20.07
N GLY A 134 -1.53 -7.72 19.32
CA GLY A 134 -2.74 -8.00 18.55
C GLY A 134 -2.68 -7.61 17.07
N TRP A 135 -1.55 -7.15 16.54
CA TRP A 135 -1.40 -6.92 15.10
C TRP A 135 -1.37 -8.26 14.34
N THR A 136 -2.02 -8.33 13.18
CA THR A 136 -2.23 -9.60 12.46
C THR A 136 -1.51 -9.68 11.12
N GLY A 137 -1.04 -8.55 10.59
CA GLY A 137 -0.33 -8.47 9.32
C GLY A 137 0.80 -7.46 9.31
N VAL A 138 1.61 -7.52 8.27
CA VAL A 138 2.75 -6.60 8.08
C VAL A 138 2.91 -6.18 6.63
N ALA A 139 3.19 -4.89 6.45
CA ALA A 139 3.56 -4.28 5.19
C ALA A 139 5.08 -4.39 4.96
N LEU A 140 5.45 -5.08 3.89
CA LEU A 140 6.83 -5.19 3.45
C LEU A 140 7.12 -4.10 2.43
N LYS A 141 8.25 -3.40 2.59
CA LYS A 141 8.70 -2.36 1.66
C LYS A 141 10.19 -2.51 1.39
N THR A 142 10.57 -2.56 0.11
CA THR A 142 11.99 -2.60 -0.28
C THR A 142 12.71 -1.28 0.00
N CYS A 143 11.97 -0.17 0.03
CA CYS A 143 12.47 1.17 0.36
C CYS A 143 12.83 1.34 1.85
N LYS A 144 12.37 0.43 2.74
CA LYS A 144 12.92 0.32 4.11
C LYS A 144 14.29 -0.33 4.01
N THR A 145 14.33 -1.62 3.68
CA THR A 145 15.50 -2.36 3.18
C THR A 145 15.05 -3.66 2.51
N GLN A 146 15.80 -4.16 1.52
CA GLN A 146 15.55 -5.50 0.94
C GLN A 146 15.73 -6.62 1.98
N THR A 147 16.81 -6.58 2.75
CA THR A 147 17.13 -7.62 3.74
C THR A 147 16.09 -7.66 4.86
N GLY A 148 15.69 -6.50 5.39
CA GLY A 148 14.64 -6.40 6.41
C GLY A 148 13.31 -6.94 5.89
N ALA A 149 12.92 -6.58 4.65
CA ALA A 149 11.72 -7.12 4.03
C ALA A 149 11.74 -8.67 3.93
N LEU A 150 12.88 -9.28 3.59
CA LEU A 150 13.01 -10.74 3.52
C LEU A 150 13.01 -11.43 4.89
N LEU A 151 13.66 -10.84 5.90
CA LEU A 151 13.66 -11.39 7.26
C LEU A 151 12.24 -11.31 7.86
N THR A 152 11.57 -10.16 7.71
CA THR A 152 10.19 -9.97 8.14
C THR A 152 9.24 -10.91 7.39
N LEU A 153 9.39 -11.07 6.07
CA LEU A 153 8.65 -12.05 5.27
C LEU A 153 8.74 -13.47 5.84
N CYS A 154 9.95 -13.95 6.09
CA CYS A 154 10.18 -15.28 6.64
C CYS A 154 9.59 -15.44 8.04
N TRP A 155 9.83 -14.46 8.92
CA TRP A 155 9.35 -14.50 10.29
C TRP A 155 7.82 -14.45 10.35
N ALA A 156 7.18 -13.52 9.64
CA ALA A 156 5.72 -13.35 9.61
C ALA A 156 5.03 -14.61 9.08
N LYS A 157 5.55 -15.22 8.01
CA LYS A 157 5.04 -16.51 7.51
C LYS A 157 5.14 -17.62 8.54
N ALA A 158 6.27 -17.74 9.22
CA ALA A 158 6.48 -18.76 10.25
C ALA A 158 5.50 -18.59 11.44
N HIS A 159 4.98 -17.38 11.67
CA HIS A 159 4.07 -17.05 12.77
C HIS A 159 2.62 -16.82 12.33
N GLY A 160 2.27 -17.15 11.08
CA GLY A 160 0.90 -17.11 10.56
C GLY A 160 0.34 -15.70 10.31
N MET A 161 1.20 -14.68 10.20
CA MET A 161 0.77 -13.32 9.89
C MET A 161 0.57 -13.13 8.39
N THR A 162 -0.40 -12.29 8.03
CA THR A 162 -0.66 -11.91 6.63
C THR A 162 0.32 -10.85 6.15
N LEU A 163 0.55 -10.79 4.84
CA LEU A 163 1.56 -9.93 4.24
C LEU A 163 0.94 -9.04 3.17
N MET A 164 1.45 -7.82 3.05
CA MET A 164 1.15 -6.92 1.96
C MET A 164 2.45 -6.27 1.51
N VAL A 165 2.67 -6.14 0.20
CA VAL A 165 3.85 -5.44 -0.31
C VAL A 165 3.44 -4.03 -0.71
N GLN A 166 4.03 -3.04 -0.04
CA GLN A 166 3.64 -1.63 -0.13
C GLN A 166 4.83 -0.74 -0.49
N ASP A 167 4.56 0.42 -1.09
CA ASP A 167 5.62 1.34 -1.50
C ASP A 167 5.63 2.64 -0.67
N LEU A 168 6.63 3.48 -0.96
CA LEU A 168 6.70 4.89 -0.59
C LEU A 168 6.91 5.70 -1.89
N SER A 169 6.14 5.36 -2.92
CA SER A 169 6.38 5.75 -4.32
C SER A 169 7.77 5.31 -4.82
N ASN A 170 7.87 4.11 -5.40
CA ASN A 170 9.11 3.59 -5.96
C ASN A 170 9.23 3.89 -7.48
N PRO A 171 9.86 5.00 -7.93
CA PRO A 171 10.10 5.24 -9.36
C PRO A 171 11.35 4.49 -9.85
N MET A 172 11.58 4.58 -11.17
CA MET A 172 12.80 4.08 -11.81
C MET A 172 13.07 2.62 -11.42
N LEU A 173 14.34 2.25 -11.19
CA LEU A 173 14.74 0.90 -10.82
C LEU A 173 14.12 0.39 -9.51
N ALA A 174 13.66 1.25 -8.59
CA ALA A 174 13.12 0.83 -7.29
C ALA A 174 11.82 0.02 -7.41
N GLN A 175 11.03 0.24 -8.47
CA GLN A 175 9.80 -0.51 -8.77
C GLN A 175 10.07 -2.02 -8.97
N ILE A 176 11.22 -2.36 -9.56
CA ILE A 176 11.55 -3.74 -9.99
C ILE A 176 11.71 -4.70 -8.80
N PRO A 177 12.60 -4.45 -7.82
CA PRO A 177 12.72 -5.34 -6.66
C PRO A 177 11.45 -5.33 -5.80
N HIS A 178 10.69 -4.22 -5.80
CA HIS A 178 9.42 -4.11 -5.10
C HIS A 178 8.34 -5.05 -5.66
N CYS A 179 8.12 -5.03 -6.98
CA CYS A 179 7.17 -5.94 -7.63
C CYS A 179 7.65 -7.40 -7.58
N LEU A 180 8.97 -7.65 -7.68
CA LEU A 180 9.52 -9.00 -7.50
C LEU A 180 9.29 -9.52 -6.08
N LEU A 181 9.47 -8.68 -5.06
CA LEU A 181 9.12 -9.04 -3.68
C LEU A 181 7.65 -9.44 -3.59
N ALA A 182 6.74 -8.65 -4.16
CA ALA A 182 5.31 -8.97 -4.16
C ALA A 182 4.98 -10.31 -4.83
N ALA A 183 5.60 -10.58 -5.98
CA ALA A 183 5.41 -11.83 -6.73
C ALA A 183 5.84 -13.08 -5.93
N HIS A 184 6.75 -12.94 -4.96
CA HIS A 184 7.25 -14.04 -4.13
C HIS A 184 6.75 -14.01 -2.67
N ALA A 185 6.22 -12.88 -2.21
CA ALA A 185 5.82 -12.70 -0.82
C ALA A 185 4.54 -13.47 -0.47
N GLY A 186 3.65 -13.71 -1.43
CA GLY A 186 2.31 -14.23 -1.11
C GLY A 186 1.46 -13.15 -0.41
N THR A 187 1.51 -11.95 -0.97
CA THR A 187 0.69 -10.79 -0.58
C THR A 187 -0.80 -11.15 -0.52
N ILE A 188 -1.53 -10.55 0.44
CA ILE A 188 -2.96 -10.77 0.64
C ILE A 188 -3.79 -10.30 -0.55
N MET A 189 -3.36 -9.22 -1.23
CA MET A 189 -4.04 -8.68 -2.40
C MET A 189 -3.11 -7.78 -3.21
N GLY A 190 -2.54 -8.32 -4.29
CA GLY A 190 -1.73 -7.55 -5.24
C GLY A 190 -0.53 -6.82 -4.60
N VAL A 191 -0.17 -5.68 -5.17
CA VAL A 191 0.96 -4.86 -4.74
C VAL A 191 0.58 -3.39 -4.84
N GLU A 192 0.96 -2.58 -3.86
CA GLU A 192 0.80 -1.13 -3.97
C GLU A 192 1.95 -0.55 -4.78
N THR A 193 1.62 0.09 -5.90
CA THR A 193 2.58 0.79 -6.77
C THR A 193 1.97 2.13 -7.17
N ASN A 194 2.29 3.19 -6.42
CA ASN A 194 1.69 4.52 -6.62
C ASN A 194 2.63 5.50 -7.37
N GLY A 195 3.89 5.10 -7.63
CA GLY A 195 4.85 5.92 -8.38
C GLY A 195 4.36 6.35 -9.76
N MET A 196 3.53 5.54 -10.44
CA MET A 196 2.90 5.92 -11.71
C MET A 196 1.91 7.08 -11.60
N GLN A 197 1.38 7.34 -10.41
CA GLN A 197 0.41 8.41 -10.15
C GLN A 197 1.12 9.68 -9.67
N PHE A 198 2.09 9.55 -8.79
CA PHE A 198 2.80 10.70 -8.20
C PHE A 198 4.03 11.15 -8.99
N PHE A 199 4.69 10.23 -9.70
CA PHE A 199 5.89 10.49 -10.51
C PHE A 199 5.81 9.85 -11.91
N PRO A 200 4.71 10.07 -12.68
CA PRO A 200 4.46 9.37 -13.95
C PRO A 200 5.59 9.52 -14.99
N ALA A 201 6.31 10.65 -14.96
CA ALA A 201 7.41 10.91 -15.88
C ALA A 201 8.77 10.37 -15.42
N ALA A 202 8.93 10.04 -14.13
CA ALA A 202 10.23 9.71 -13.57
C ALA A 202 10.81 8.41 -14.14
N SER A 203 9.97 7.45 -14.51
CA SER A 203 10.37 6.12 -14.98
C SER A 203 10.33 5.95 -16.51
N LYS A 204 10.27 7.04 -17.30
CA LYS A 204 10.13 6.97 -18.77
C LYS A 204 11.21 6.10 -19.45
N PRO A 205 12.50 6.22 -19.11
CA PRO A 205 13.53 5.32 -19.64
C PRO A 205 13.26 3.84 -19.34
N GLU A 206 12.96 3.51 -18.08
CA GLU A 206 12.71 2.12 -17.65
C GLU A 206 11.43 1.56 -18.29
N ALA A 207 10.40 2.40 -18.47
CA ALA A 207 9.15 2.03 -19.12
C ALA A 207 9.33 1.65 -20.60
N THR A 208 10.39 2.12 -21.27
CA THR A 208 10.70 1.69 -22.64
C THR A 208 11.14 0.22 -22.68
N VAL A 209 11.84 -0.23 -21.63
CA VAL A 209 12.38 -1.60 -21.52
C VAL A 209 11.39 -2.56 -20.84
N HIS A 210 10.63 -2.05 -19.88
CA HIS A 210 9.69 -2.79 -19.03
C HIS A 210 8.28 -2.19 -19.02
N PRO A 211 7.62 -2.02 -20.18
CA PRO A 211 6.38 -1.23 -20.28
C PRO A 211 5.27 -1.72 -19.34
N GLY A 212 5.10 -3.04 -19.21
CA GLY A 212 4.10 -3.64 -18.34
C GLY A 212 4.34 -3.42 -16.84
N LEU A 213 5.56 -3.13 -16.43
CA LEU A 213 5.90 -2.88 -15.02
C LEU A 213 5.61 -1.43 -14.60
N TYR A 214 5.66 -0.52 -15.58
CA TYR A 214 5.51 0.94 -15.41
C TYR A 214 4.18 1.48 -15.94
N ARG A 215 3.28 0.60 -16.39
CA ARG A 215 1.89 0.91 -16.74
C ARG A 215 0.96 -0.14 -16.15
N ARG A 216 -0.12 0.31 -15.50
CA ARG A 216 -1.21 -0.59 -15.11
C ARG A 216 -2.17 -0.84 -16.26
N SER A 217 -2.62 -2.08 -16.38
CA SER A 217 -3.72 -2.49 -17.26
C SER A 217 -4.60 -3.42 -16.45
N ASP A 218 -5.90 -3.14 -16.41
CA ASP A 218 -6.90 -3.95 -15.68
C ASP A 218 -6.47 -4.21 -14.22
N GLY A 219 -5.96 -3.16 -13.55
CA GLY A 219 -5.53 -3.20 -12.17
C GLY A 219 -4.21 -3.94 -11.92
N CYS A 220 -3.55 -4.43 -12.97
CA CYS A 220 -2.36 -5.28 -12.86
C CYS A 220 -1.11 -4.60 -13.46
N VAL A 221 0.06 -5.00 -12.95
CA VAL A 221 1.37 -4.76 -13.56
C VAL A 221 1.94 -6.08 -14.07
N ASP A 222 2.75 -6.03 -15.13
CA ASP A 222 3.35 -7.19 -15.78
C ASP A 222 4.88 -7.23 -15.62
N LEU A 223 5.37 -8.36 -15.08
CA LEU A 223 6.78 -8.62 -14.81
C LEU A 223 7.45 -9.44 -15.93
N SER A 224 6.76 -9.79 -17.03
CA SER A 224 7.26 -10.68 -18.10
C SER A 224 8.54 -10.21 -18.81
N SER A 225 8.84 -8.92 -18.71
CA SER A 225 10.04 -8.29 -19.26
C SER A 225 11.28 -8.49 -18.38
N LEU A 226 11.11 -8.90 -17.11
CA LEU A 226 12.19 -9.24 -16.19
C LEU A 226 12.66 -10.67 -16.46
N ARG A 227 13.96 -10.85 -16.75
CA ARG A 227 14.53 -12.13 -17.17
C ARG A 227 15.93 -12.34 -16.62
N GLY A 228 16.32 -13.60 -16.49
CA GLY A 228 17.67 -13.97 -16.06
C GLY A 228 17.88 -13.88 -14.54
N PRO A 229 19.15 -14.00 -14.09
CA PRO A 229 19.48 -13.96 -12.67
C PRO A 229 19.36 -12.55 -12.08
N GLY A 230 19.25 -12.47 -10.75
CA GLY A 230 19.13 -11.21 -10.02
C GLY A 230 17.74 -10.59 -10.18
N PHE A 231 17.69 -9.26 -10.31
CA PHE A 231 16.43 -8.52 -10.45
C PHE A 231 15.98 -8.32 -11.90
N GLY A 232 16.75 -8.80 -12.89
CA GLY A 232 16.37 -8.69 -14.30
C GLY A 232 16.27 -7.25 -14.82
N TYR A 233 17.06 -6.33 -14.25
CA TYR A 233 16.99 -4.88 -14.52
C TYR A 233 17.22 -4.46 -15.97
N ARG A 234 17.99 -5.23 -16.75
CA ARG A 234 18.35 -4.87 -18.14
C ARG A 234 18.92 -3.44 -18.27
N ILE A 235 19.79 -3.04 -17.35
CA ILE A 235 20.35 -1.67 -17.25
C ILE A 235 20.96 -1.20 -18.58
N GLU A 236 21.66 -2.08 -19.29
CA GLU A 236 22.31 -1.78 -20.58
C GLU A 236 21.31 -1.39 -21.69
N GLU A 237 20.03 -1.70 -21.52
CA GLU A 237 18.96 -1.38 -22.48
C GLU A 237 18.17 -0.11 -22.08
N ILE A 238 18.42 0.42 -20.88
CA ILE A 238 17.72 1.60 -20.35
C ILE A 238 18.50 2.85 -20.74
N ASP A 239 17.96 3.62 -21.69
CA ASP A 239 18.52 4.89 -22.14
C ASP A 239 18.21 6.02 -21.14
N ARG A 240 18.96 6.02 -20.02
CA ARG A 240 18.86 7.03 -18.97
C ARG A 240 20.15 7.83 -18.89
N GLU A 241 20.04 9.12 -19.20
CA GLU A 241 21.07 10.10 -18.90
C GLU A 241 21.12 10.34 -17.39
N LEU A 242 22.27 10.06 -16.77
CA LEU A 242 22.52 10.37 -15.36
C LEU A 242 23.14 11.76 -15.26
N PRO A 243 22.80 12.54 -14.21
CA PRO A 243 23.50 13.78 -13.95
C PRO A 243 24.98 13.51 -13.65
N GLU A 244 25.82 14.53 -13.82
CA GLU A 244 27.19 14.48 -13.32
C GLU A 244 27.19 14.09 -11.83
N PRO A 245 28.14 13.23 -11.38
CA PRO A 245 28.23 12.87 -9.98
C PRO A 245 28.34 14.12 -9.10
N GLU A 246 27.50 14.20 -8.07
CA GLU A 246 27.70 15.20 -7.02
C GLU A 246 29.02 14.91 -6.30
N ILE A 247 29.87 15.93 -6.17
CA ILE A 247 31.18 15.88 -5.52
C ILE A 247 31.02 16.18 -4.02
#